data_AF-A0A8T5MQH1-F1
#
_entry.id   AF-A0A8T5MQH1-F1
#
_cell.length_a   1.000
_cell.length_b   1.000
_cell.length_c   1.000
_cell.angle_alpha   90.00
_cell.angle_beta   90.00
_cell.angle_gamma   90.00
#
_symmetry.space_group_name_H-M   'P 1'
#
loop_
_entity.id
_entity.type
_entity.pdbx_description
1 polymer ?
#
loop_
_entity_poly.entity_id
_entity_poly.type
_entity_poly.pdbx_seq_one_letter_code
_entity_poly.pdbx_strand_id
1 'polypeptide(L)' 'MVHRKGRYLFTSESVSEGHPDKVCDQISDAVLDACFREDPYSRVACETAVKDNNVIVLGEITTKA' A
#
# COMPACT_ATOMS: atom_id res chain seq x y z
N MET A 1 19.26 -13.89 15.15
CA MET A 1 19.40 -12.64 15.94
C MET A 1 20.04 -12.98 17.28
N VAL A 2 21.25 -12.49 17.51
CA VAL A 2 22.05 -12.81 18.70
C VAL A 2 21.57 -11.95 19.88
N HIS A 3 21.05 -12.58 20.93
CA HIS A 3 20.69 -11.90 22.17
C HIS A 3 21.98 -11.45 22.90
N ARG A 4 22.32 -10.16 22.85
CA ARG A 4 23.26 -9.57 23.81
C ARG A 4 22.53 -9.37 25.14
N LYS A 5 23.07 -9.91 26.24
CA LYS A 5 22.61 -9.60 27.60
C LYS A 5 22.99 -8.13 27.93
N GLY A 6 22.01 -7.24 27.84
CA GLY A 6 22.06 -5.82 28.23
C GLY A 6 20.65 -5.22 28.19
N ARG A 7 20.40 -4.05 28.81
CA ARG A 7 19.10 -3.35 28.68
C ARG A 7 18.92 -2.90 27.23
N TYR A 8 17.86 -3.38 26.59
CA TYR A 8 17.48 -3.06 25.22
C TYR A 8 16.14 -2.31 25.25
N LEU A 9 16.09 -1.14 24.62
CA LEU A 9 14.84 -0.38 24.44
C LEU A 9 14.49 -0.38 22.95
N PHE A 10 13.27 -0.79 22.65
CA PHE A 10 12.70 -0.80 21.29
C PHE A 10 11.32 -0.15 21.33
N THR A 11 11.04 0.66 20.32
CA THR A 11 9.76 1.33 20.11
C THR A 11 9.31 1.14 18.67
N SER A 12 8.02 0.94 18.49
CA SER A 12 7.37 0.82 17.19
C SER A 12 6.05 1.56 17.25
N GLU A 13 5.59 2.04 16.11
CA GLU A 13 4.31 2.71 15.94
C GLU A 13 3.50 2.03 14.83
N SER A 14 2.20 2.35 14.82
CA SER A 14 1.25 1.96 13.79
C SER A 14 0.24 3.09 13.63
N VAL A 15 -0.39 3.17 12.47
CA VAL A 15 -1.42 4.15 12.16
C VAL A 15 -2.72 3.44 11.78
N SER A 16 -3.85 4.07 12.05
CA SER A 16 -5.17 3.53 11.68
C SER A 16 -5.36 3.50 10.17
N GLU A 17 -6.34 2.73 9.71
CA GLU A 17 -6.75 2.67 8.30
C GLU A 17 -7.11 4.05 7.72
N GLY A 18 -7.65 4.96 8.54
CA GLY A 18 -7.97 6.34 8.10
C GLY A 18 -6.76 7.28 7.98
N HIS A 19 -5.54 6.83 8.27
CA HIS A 19 -4.35 7.64 8.03
C HIS A 19 -4.18 7.84 6.51
N PRO A 20 -3.90 9.07 6.02
CA PRO A 20 -3.83 9.34 4.58
C PRO A 20 -2.95 8.35 3.80
N ASP A 21 -1.77 8.01 4.35
CA ASP A 21 -0.88 7.02 3.74
C ASP A 21 -1.52 5.63 3.65
N LYS A 22 -2.25 5.19 4.70
CA LYS A 22 -2.96 3.90 4.67
C LYS A 22 -4.17 3.93 3.73
N VAL A 23 -4.82 5.08 3.58
CA VAL A 23 -5.86 5.26 2.57
C VAL A 23 -5.27 5.12 1.16
N CYS A 24 -4.08 5.69 0.89
CA CYS A 24 -3.38 5.47 -0.37
C CYS A 24 -3.07 3.98 -0.60
N ASP A 25 -2.50 3.30 0.40
CA ASP A 25 -2.19 1.87 0.34
C ASP A 25 -3.46 1.06 -0.01
N GLN A 26 -4.57 1.30 0.69
CA GLN A 26 -5.83 0.60 0.49
C GLN A 26 -6.41 0.83 -0.91
N ILE A 27 -6.33 2.05 -1.44
CA ILE A 27 -6.81 2.36 -2.80
C ILE A 27 -5.94 1.66 -3.83
N SER A 28 -4.61 1.73 -3.70
CA SER A 28 -3.68 1.06 -4.59
C SER A 28 -3.87 -0.47 -4.60
N ASP A 29 -4.03 -1.09 -3.42
CA ASP A 29 -4.30 -2.52 -3.29
C ASP A 29 -5.67 -2.90 -3.86
N ALA A 30 -6.70 -2.07 -3.70
CA ALA A 30 -8.01 -2.33 -4.28
C ALA A 30 -7.97 -2.33 -5.83
N VAL A 31 -7.15 -1.47 -6.44
CA VAL A 31 -6.91 -1.49 -7.90
C VAL A 31 -6.17 -2.76 -8.31
N LEU A 32 -5.12 -3.15 -7.57
CA LEU A 32 -4.39 -4.40 -7.79
C LEU A 32 -5.30 -5.62 -7.73
N ASP A 33 -6.14 -5.72 -6.68
CA ASP A 33 -7.10 -6.80 -6.49
C ASP A 33 -8.10 -6.88 -7.65
N ALA A 34 -8.58 -5.72 -8.12
CA ALA A 34 -9.48 -5.67 -9.27
C ALA A 34 -8.81 -6.18 -10.55
N CYS A 35 -7.56 -5.78 -10.82
CA CYS A 35 -6.79 -6.30 -11.95
C CYS A 35 -6.55 -7.81 -11.85
N PHE A 36 -6.14 -8.32 -10.68
CA PHE A 36 -5.88 -9.75 -10.48
C PHE A 36 -7.13 -10.63 -10.52
N ARG A 37 -8.28 -10.08 -10.14
CA ARG A 37 -9.56 -10.79 -10.24
C ARG A 37 -9.94 -11.12 -11.70
N GLU A 38 -9.52 -10.29 -12.66
CA GLU A 38 -9.89 -10.43 -14.08
C GLU A 38 -8.74 -10.97 -14.93
N ASP A 39 -7.50 -10.55 -14.65
CA ASP A 39 -6.27 -11.07 -15.26
C ASP A 39 -5.22 -11.36 -14.18
N PRO A 40 -5.06 -12.63 -13.77
CA PRO A 40 -4.06 -13.04 -12.78
C PRO A 40 -2.60 -12.77 -13.19
N TYR A 41 -2.35 -12.44 -14.46
CA TYR A 41 -1.00 -12.11 -14.97
C TYR A 41 -0.80 -10.59 -15.15
N SER A 42 -1.70 -9.77 -14.62
CA SER A 42 -1.57 -8.31 -14.62
C SER A 42 -0.23 -7.89 -14.02
N ARG A 43 0.36 -6.82 -14.55
CA ARG A 43 1.49 -6.11 -13.94
C ARG A 43 1.01 -4.73 -13.54
N VAL A 44 0.98 -4.48 -12.23
CA VAL A 44 0.38 -3.27 -11.65
C VAL A 44 1.41 -2.59 -10.77
N ALA A 45 1.79 -1.37 -11.14
CA ALA A 45 2.52 -0.42 -10.32
C ALA A 45 1.58 0.78 -10.10
N CYS A 46 0.60 0.61 -9.21
CA CYS A 46 -0.43 1.61 -8.92
C CYS A 46 -0.04 2.42 -7.69
N GLU A 47 0.20 3.71 -7.89
CA GLU A 47 0.48 4.67 -6.83
C GLU A 47 -0.77 5.52 -6.58
N THR A 48 -1.00 5.89 -5.32
CA THR A 48 -2.10 6.77 -4.93
C THR A 48 -1.56 7.94 -4.12
N ALA A 49 -2.00 9.15 -4.46
CA ALA A 49 -1.79 10.35 -3.66
C ALA A 49 -3.15 10.95 -3.26
N VAL A 50 -3.32 11.24 -1.97
CA VAL A 50 -4.54 11.86 -1.44
C VAL A 50 -4.23 13.21 -0.79
N LYS A 51 -5.07 14.21 -1.09
CA LYS A 51 -5.01 15.52 -0.43
C LYS A 51 -6.35 16.22 -0.49
N ASP A 52 -6.82 16.66 0.67
CA ASP A 52 -8.11 17.34 0.83
C ASP A 52 -9.23 16.51 0.18
N ASN A 53 -9.89 17.02 -0.85
CA ASN A 53 -10.96 16.33 -1.58
C ASN A 53 -10.49 15.68 -2.89
N ASN A 54 -9.18 15.44 -3.04
CA ASN A 54 -8.61 14.85 -4.24
C ASN A 54 -7.97 13.50 -3.96
N VAL A 55 -8.21 12.57 -4.89
CA VAL A 55 -7.52 11.29 -5.01
C VAL A 55 -6.91 11.25 -6.40
N ILE A 56 -5.60 11.09 -6.47
CA ILE A 56 -4.85 10.96 -7.72
C ILE A 56 -4.32 9.53 -7.77
N VAL A 57 -4.78 8.78 -8.77
CA VAL A 57 -4.30 7.43 -9.07
C VAL A 57 -3.38 7.53 -10.29
N LEU A 58 -2.16 7.02 -10.17
CA LEU A 58 -1.11 7.15 -11.18
C LEU A 58 -0.21 5.90 -11.21
N GLY A 59 0.65 5.81 -12.22
CA GLY A 59 1.59 4.72 -12.41
C GLY A 59 1.30 3.89 -13.66
N GLU A 60 1.79 2.65 -13.69
CA GLU A 60 1.75 1.79 -14.87
C GLU A 60 0.95 0.50 -14.62
N ILE A 61 -0.02 0.25 -15.50
CA ILE A 61 -0.78 -1.00 -15.51
C ILE A 61 -0.67 -1.65 -16.88
N THR A 62 -0.24 -2.91 -16.91
CA THR A 62 -0.37 -3.79 -18.07
C THR A 62 -1.27 -4.96 -17.68
N THR A 63 -2.46 -5.01 -18.26
CA THR A 63 -3.48 -6.02 -17.96
C THR A 63 -4.31 -6.35 -19.20
N LYS A 64 -4.97 -7.52 -19.18
CA LYS A 64 -6.03 -7.90 -20.12
C LYS A 64 -7.43 -7.90 -19.50
N ALA A 65 -7.55 -7.48 -18.24
CA ALA A 65 -8.83 -7.20 -17.60
C ALA A 65 -9.66 -6.23 -18.46
#